data_AF-A0A5S9IJ36-F1
#
_entry.id   AF-A0A5S9IJ36-F1
#
_cell.length_a   1.000
_cell.length_b   1.000
_cell.length_c   1.000
_cell.angle_alpha   90.00
_cell.angle_beta   90.00
_cell.angle_gamma   90.00
#
_symmetry.space_group_name_H-M   'P 1'
#
loop_
_entity.id
_entity.type
_entity.pdbx_description
1 polymer ?
#
loop_
_entity_poly.entity_id
_entity_poly.type
_entity_poly.pdbx_seq_one_letter_code
_entity_poly.pdbx_strand_id
1 'polypeptide(L)'
;MLNSLFTFFSKENLRYELLSGERVPVPYRDLLVHNNHMTTTLEKFYGQPIQVEVKRQQVTKSLYQRYSLLWLPKVGVVEIGIVEMDLSFFSDGICEEILHGQKPLGKILIDHKEPRDVQVDNYFKLQTCASLEKAFSLSTVFFYGRATTISCKAPIKVAEIIRPQGVKHGES
;
A
#
# COMPACT_ATOMS: atom_id res chain seq x y z
N MET A 1 1.13 -12.65 8.51
CA MET A 1 0.71 -11.81 7.36
C MET A 1 1.86 -11.00 6.80
N LEU A 2 2.37 -9.98 7.51
CA LEU A 2 3.38 -9.04 7.00
C LEU A 2 4.64 -9.69 6.40
N ASN A 3 5.16 -10.76 7.01
CA ASN A 3 6.32 -11.49 6.47
C ASN A 3 6.10 -11.95 5.02
N SER A 4 4.90 -12.47 4.68
CA SER A 4 4.57 -12.91 3.30
C SER A 4 4.63 -11.74 2.32
N LEU A 5 3.96 -10.63 2.67
CA LEU A 5 3.90 -9.42 1.86
C LEU A 5 5.29 -8.81 1.66
N PHE A 6 6.08 -8.71 2.71
CA PHE A 6 7.44 -8.15 2.65
C PHE A 6 8.41 -9.03 1.87
N THR A 7 8.28 -10.35 1.97
CA THR A 7 9.06 -11.29 1.14
C THR A 7 8.71 -11.17 -0.34
N PHE A 8 7.45 -10.86 -0.66
CA PHE A 8 7.05 -10.61 -2.04
C PHE A 8 7.63 -9.28 -2.57
N PHE A 9 7.64 -8.24 -1.74
CA PHE A 9 8.16 -6.92 -2.10
C PHE A 9 9.68 -6.90 -2.29
N SER A 10 10.45 -7.45 -1.35
CA SER A 10 11.91 -7.44 -1.40
C SER A 10 12.50 -8.79 -1.01
N LYS A 11 13.65 -9.11 -1.61
CA LYS A 11 14.50 -10.24 -1.19
C LYS A 11 15.32 -9.90 0.07
N GLU A 12 15.41 -8.62 0.43
CA GLU A 12 16.04 -8.18 1.67
C GLU A 12 15.17 -8.58 2.87
N ASN A 13 15.80 -8.96 3.98
CA ASN A 13 15.07 -9.23 5.21
C ASN A 13 14.65 -7.92 5.87
N LEU A 14 13.41 -7.49 5.60
CA LEU A 14 12.82 -6.27 6.14
C LEU A 14 12.58 -6.38 7.66
N ARG A 15 13.28 -5.54 8.42
CA ARG A 15 13.15 -5.46 9.88
C ARG A 15 12.06 -4.46 10.26
N TYR A 16 11.07 -4.89 11.03
CA TYR A 16 9.97 -4.04 11.46
C TYR A 16 9.59 -4.26 12.92
N GLU A 17 9.01 -3.23 13.54
CA GLU A 17 8.40 -3.25 14.88
C GLU A 17 6.90 -2.96 14.72
N LEU A 18 6.04 -3.75 15.36
CA LEU A 18 4.60 -3.48 15.41
C LEU A 18 4.30 -2.35 16.40
N LEU A 19 3.34 -1.51 16.05
CA LEU A 19 2.92 -0.34 16.81
C LEU A 19 1.40 -0.33 17.00
N SER A 20 0.95 0.27 18.11
CA SER A 20 -0.42 0.78 18.21
C SER A 20 -0.53 2.11 17.45
N GLY A 21 -1.75 2.50 17.06
CA GLY A 21 -1.99 3.75 16.31
C GLY A 21 -1.46 4.99 17.03
N GLU A 22 -1.58 5.04 18.35
CA GLU A 22 -1.07 6.13 19.20
C GLU A 22 0.46 6.25 19.22
N ARG A 23 1.19 5.18 18.85
CA ARG A 23 2.65 5.17 18.76
C ARG A 23 3.17 5.54 17.37
N VAL A 24 2.29 5.69 16.36
CA VAL A 24 2.67 6.19 15.04
C VAL A 24 2.99 7.69 15.16
N PRO A 25 4.18 8.17 14.74
CA PRO A 25 4.53 9.59 14.87
C PRO A 25 3.76 10.46 13.88
N VAL A 26 3.49 11.71 14.26
CA VAL A 26 3.11 12.76 13.31
C VAL A 26 4.33 13.06 12.41
N PRO A 27 4.17 13.27 11.10
CA PRO A 27 2.91 13.39 10.35
C PRO A 27 2.33 12.10 9.77
N TYR A 28 2.97 10.93 9.97
CA TYR A 28 2.46 9.66 9.44
C TYR A 28 1.10 9.27 10.01
N ARG A 29 0.86 9.61 11.29
CA ARG A 29 -0.40 9.31 11.98
C ARG A 29 -1.62 9.80 11.21
N ASP A 30 -1.55 11.00 10.65
CA ASP A 30 -2.66 11.67 9.95
C ASP A 30 -3.07 10.94 8.67
N LEU A 31 -2.15 10.17 8.08
CA LEU A 31 -2.38 9.36 6.88
C LEU A 31 -2.62 7.88 7.19
N LEU A 32 -2.14 7.36 8.32
CA LEU A 32 -2.19 5.92 8.60
C LEU A 32 -3.38 5.52 9.49
N VAL A 33 -3.70 6.34 10.50
CA VAL A 33 -4.60 5.94 11.59
C VAL A 33 -6.05 6.26 11.25
N HIS A 34 -6.62 5.46 10.34
CA HIS A 34 -8.02 5.51 9.93
C HIS A 34 -8.45 4.19 9.29
N ASN A 35 -9.76 3.94 9.17
CA ASN A 35 -10.32 2.72 8.55
C ASN A 35 -10.89 2.99 7.14
N ASN A 36 -10.20 3.81 6.35
CA ASN A 36 -10.59 4.11 4.96
C ASN A 36 -9.56 3.52 4.00
N HIS A 37 -9.93 3.36 2.72
CA HIS A 37 -8.95 3.05 1.68
C HIS A 37 -7.85 4.12 1.62
N MET A 38 -6.59 3.68 1.51
CA MET A 38 -5.45 4.59 1.52
C MET A 38 -5.48 5.53 0.31
N THR A 39 -5.78 5.01 -0.89
CA THR A 39 -5.85 5.84 -2.11
C THR A 39 -6.79 7.04 -1.96
N THR A 40 -8.02 6.85 -1.48
CA THR A 40 -8.98 7.95 -1.28
C THR A 40 -8.49 8.94 -0.22
N THR A 41 -7.75 8.45 0.78
CA THR A 41 -7.18 9.30 1.84
C THR A 41 -6.03 10.15 1.29
N LEU A 42 -5.15 9.56 0.49
CA LEU A 42 -4.06 10.26 -0.19
C LEU A 42 -4.58 11.28 -1.20
N GLU A 43 -5.61 10.95 -1.99
CA GLU A 43 -6.25 11.88 -2.92
C GLU A 43 -6.83 13.09 -2.18
N LYS A 44 -7.49 12.87 -1.04
CA LYS A 44 -7.98 13.96 -0.19
C LYS A 44 -6.84 14.79 0.40
N PHE A 45 -5.76 14.15 0.84
CA PHE A 45 -4.61 14.83 1.44
C PHE A 45 -3.83 15.69 0.44
N TYR A 46 -3.59 15.18 -0.77
CA TYR A 46 -2.86 15.90 -1.83
C TYR A 46 -3.76 16.76 -2.71
N GLY A 47 -5.08 16.63 -2.62
CA GLY A 47 -6.04 17.42 -3.40
C GLY A 47 -6.07 17.10 -4.90
N GLN A 48 -5.56 15.93 -5.32
CA GLN A 48 -5.49 15.53 -6.72
C GLN A 48 -5.48 14.00 -6.87
N PRO A 49 -5.87 13.45 -8.04
CA PRO A 49 -5.88 12.01 -8.28
C PRO A 49 -4.50 11.36 -8.17
N ILE A 50 -4.42 10.22 -7.48
CA ILE A 50 -3.18 9.45 -7.35
C ILE A 50 -3.00 8.54 -8.56
N GLN A 51 -1.77 8.52 -9.11
CA GLN A 51 -1.40 7.58 -10.16
C GLN A 51 -0.90 6.27 -9.54
N VAL A 52 -1.10 5.15 -10.23
CA VAL A 52 -0.61 3.84 -9.82
C VAL A 52 0.32 3.26 -10.88
N GLU A 53 1.39 2.62 -10.43
CA GLU A 53 2.28 1.82 -11.28
C GLU A 53 2.52 0.46 -10.63
N VAL A 54 2.05 -0.62 -11.25
CA VAL A 54 2.35 -1.99 -10.78
C VAL A 54 3.78 -2.34 -11.17
N LYS A 55 4.64 -2.58 -10.18
CA LYS A 55 6.06 -2.92 -10.41
C LYS A 55 6.29 -4.42 -10.50
N ARG A 56 5.49 -5.20 -9.77
CA ARG A 56 5.53 -6.65 -9.76
C ARG A 56 4.15 -7.20 -9.49
N GLN A 57 3.75 -8.22 -10.23
CA GLN A 57 2.60 -9.04 -9.90
C GLN A 57 2.86 -10.50 -10.22
N GLN A 58 2.17 -11.39 -9.53
CA GLN A 58 2.28 -12.83 -9.69
C GLN A 58 0.94 -13.49 -9.40
N VAL A 59 0.59 -14.50 -10.19
CA VAL A 59 -0.52 -15.42 -9.91
C VAL A 59 0.06 -16.82 -9.72
N THR A 60 -0.30 -17.50 -8.64
CA THR A 60 0.06 -18.91 -8.43
C THR A 60 -1.20 -19.66 -8.02
N LYS A 61 -1.71 -20.50 -8.94
CA LYS A 61 -3.10 -21.01 -8.89
C LYS A 61 -4.08 -19.83 -8.89
N SER A 62 -4.79 -19.60 -7.79
CA SER A 62 -5.70 -18.46 -7.61
C SER A 62 -5.11 -17.35 -6.72
N LEU A 63 -3.98 -17.60 -6.06
CA LEU A 63 -3.34 -16.61 -5.19
C LEU A 63 -2.65 -15.55 -6.06
N TYR A 64 -3.16 -14.32 -5.98
CA TYR A 64 -2.58 -13.15 -6.60
C TYR A 64 -1.81 -12.31 -5.58
N GLN A 65 -0.63 -11.88 -5.97
CA GLN A 65 0.19 -10.95 -5.23
C GLN A 65 0.64 -9.80 -6.14
N ARG A 66 0.66 -8.58 -5.60
CA ARG A 66 1.09 -7.38 -6.33
C ARG A 66 1.84 -6.41 -5.43
N TYR A 67 2.81 -5.75 -6.01
CA TYR A 67 3.51 -4.59 -5.47
C TYR A 67 3.34 -3.43 -6.47
N SER A 68 2.79 -2.32 -5.99
CA SER A 68 2.57 -1.11 -6.76
C SER A 68 3.11 0.13 -6.05
N LEU A 69 3.54 1.09 -6.87
CA LEU A 69 3.84 2.45 -6.44
C LEU A 69 2.60 3.32 -6.66
N LEU A 70 2.26 4.12 -5.66
CA LEU A 70 1.30 5.20 -5.78
C LEU A 70 2.07 6.51 -5.77
N TRP A 71 1.85 7.36 -6.78
CA TRP A 71 2.71 8.51 -7.04
C TRP A 71 1.96 9.71 -7.62
N LEU A 72 2.63 10.86 -7.54
CA LEU A 72 2.17 12.14 -8.08
C LEU A 72 3.31 12.83 -8.84
N PRO A 73 3.08 13.45 -10.01
CA PRO A 73 4.15 14.04 -10.83
C PRO A 73 5.07 15.03 -10.11
N LYS A 74 4.53 15.84 -9.19
CA LYS A 74 5.30 16.87 -8.46
C LYS A 74 5.84 16.41 -7.10
N VAL A 75 5.43 15.24 -6.61
CA VAL A 75 5.79 14.74 -5.27
C VAL A 75 6.66 13.49 -5.36
N GLY A 76 6.54 12.72 -6.43
CA GLY A 76 7.10 11.39 -6.56
C GLY A 76 6.22 10.32 -5.92
N VAL A 77 6.83 9.21 -5.50
CA VAL A 77 6.14 8.11 -4.82
C VAL A 77 5.71 8.55 -3.43
N VAL A 78 4.42 8.39 -3.15
CA VAL A 78 3.78 8.73 -1.87
C VAL A 78 3.39 7.50 -1.06
N GLU A 79 3.18 6.36 -1.72
CA GLU A 79 2.89 5.08 -1.07
C GLU A 79 3.48 3.90 -1.87
N ILE A 80 3.93 2.89 -1.14
CA ILE A 80 4.15 1.53 -1.63
C ILE A 80 3.00 0.65 -1.11
N GLY A 81 2.23 0.07 -2.04
CA GLY A 81 1.15 -0.86 -1.73
C GLY A 81 1.51 -2.29 -2.11
N ILE A 82 1.34 -3.22 -1.18
CA ILE A 82 1.56 -4.66 -1.38
C ILE A 82 0.26 -5.39 -1.08
N VAL A 83 -0.22 -6.20 -2.02
CA VAL A 83 -1.51 -6.88 -1.97
C VAL A 83 -1.29 -8.40 -2.08
N GLU A 84 -2.06 -9.16 -1.32
CA GLU A 84 -2.26 -10.60 -1.48
C GLU A 84 -3.77 -10.92 -1.41
N MET A 85 -4.30 -11.65 -2.39
CA MET A 85 -5.72 -12.04 -2.44
C MET A 85 -5.94 -13.30 -3.28
N ASP A 86 -7.08 -13.96 -3.07
CA ASP A 86 -7.51 -15.09 -3.90
C ASP A 86 -8.48 -14.60 -4.98
N LEU A 87 -8.06 -14.67 -6.25
CA LEU A 87 -8.85 -14.20 -7.39
C LEU A 87 -10.10 -15.04 -7.66
N SER A 88 -10.16 -16.29 -7.18
CA SER A 88 -11.30 -17.19 -7.45
C SER A 88 -12.62 -16.73 -6.82
N PHE A 89 -12.57 -15.76 -5.90
CA PHE A 89 -13.74 -15.17 -5.25
C PHE A 89 -14.29 -13.93 -5.96
N PHE A 90 -13.63 -13.46 -7.01
CA PHE A 90 -13.99 -12.25 -7.75
C PHE A 90 -14.49 -12.60 -9.15
N SER A 91 -15.32 -11.73 -9.70
CA SER A 91 -15.84 -11.89 -11.06
C SER A 91 -14.73 -11.67 -12.09
N ASP A 92 -14.90 -12.22 -13.29
CA ASP A 92 -13.92 -12.08 -14.38
C ASP A 92 -13.62 -10.60 -14.69
N GLY A 93 -14.63 -9.74 -14.69
CA GLY A 93 -14.44 -8.29 -14.92
C GLY A 93 -13.59 -7.60 -13.84
N ILE A 94 -13.73 -7.99 -12.56
CA ILE A 94 -12.86 -7.47 -11.49
C ILE A 94 -11.44 -8.02 -11.66
N CYS A 95 -11.30 -9.31 -11.94
CA CYS A 95 -10.02 -9.98 -12.15
C CYS A 95 -9.24 -9.37 -13.31
N GLU A 96 -9.90 -9.09 -14.44
CA GLU A 96 -9.31 -8.44 -15.61
C GLU A 96 -8.72 -7.07 -15.24
N GLU A 97 -9.48 -6.20 -14.54
CA GLU A 97 -8.97 -4.88 -14.12
C GLU A 97 -7.80 -4.98 -13.14
N ILE A 98 -7.85 -5.93 -12.19
CA ILE A 98 -6.77 -6.17 -11.23
C ILE A 98 -5.50 -6.59 -11.97
N LEU A 99 -5.60 -7.55 -12.89
CA LEU A 99 -4.47 -8.07 -13.66
C LEU A 99 -3.90 -7.04 -14.65
N HIS A 100 -4.75 -6.17 -15.18
CA HIS A 100 -4.32 -5.06 -16.03
C HIS A 100 -3.50 -4.01 -15.27
N GLY A 101 -3.75 -3.86 -13.97
CA GLY A 101 -2.87 -3.09 -13.08
C GLY A 101 -2.90 -1.57 -13.27
N GLN A 102 -3.87 -1.04 -14.01
CA GLN A 102 -3.97 0.41 -14.31
C GLN A 102 -4.73 1.22 -13.25
N LYS A 103 -5.35 0.55 -12.27
CA LYS A 103 -6.10 1.20 -11.19
C LYS A 103 -5.65 0.73 -9.79
N PRO A 104 -5.73 1.61 -8.77
CA PRO A 104 -5.62 1.20 -7.38
C PRO A 104 -6.68 0.15 -7.04
N LEU A 105 -6.32 -0.89 -6.26
CA LEU A 105 -7.23 -1.98 -5.92
C LEU A 105 -8.52 -1.46 -5.28
N GLY A 106 -8.40 -0.54 -4.32
CA GLY A 106 -9.57 0.05 -3.66
C GLY A 106 -10.54 0.71 -4.65
N LYS A 107 -10.02 1.35 -5.71
CA LYS A 107 -10.85 1.98 -6.75
C LYS A 107 -11.59 0.95 -7.60
N ILE A 108 -10.92 -0.15 -7.97
CA ILE A 108 -11.57 -1.26 -8.70
C ILE A 108 -12.74 -1.82 -7.89
N LEU A 109 -12.53 -2.08 -6.59
CA LEU A 109 -13.58 -2.59 -5.71
C LEU A 109 -14.74 -1.60 -5.54
N ILE A 110 -14.45 -0.29 -5.49
CA ILE A 110 -15.46 0.77 -5.48
C ILE A 110 -16.29 0.76 -6.77
N ASP A 111 -15.62 0.77 -7.93
CA ASP A 111 -16.24 0.90 -9.24
C ASP A 111 -17.21 -0.26 -9.52
N HIS A 112 -16.83 -1.48 -9.09
CA HIS A 112 -17.65 -2.68 -9.21
C HIS A 112 -18.69 -2.85 -8.10
N LYS A 113 -18.80 -1.90 -7.17
CA LYS A 113 -19.71 -1.96 -6.00
C LYS A 113 -19.53 -3.24 -5.18
N GLU A 114 -18.31 -3.77 -5.12
CA GLU A 114 -18.01 -4.95 -4.32
C GLU A 114 -18.15 -4.57 -2.83
N PRO A 115 -19.00 -5.27 -2.04
CA PRO A 115 -19.14 -5.05 -0.62
C PRO A 115 -17.80 -5.25 0.07
N ARG A 116 -17.39 -4.26 0.88
CA ARG A 116 -16.10 -4.31 1.56
C ARG A 116 -16.09 -3.50 2.83
N ASP A 117 -15.33 -3.99 3.81
CA ASP A 117 -14.97 -3.27 5.02
C ASP A 117 -13.45 -3.27 5.19
N VAL A 118 -12.89 -2.15 5.67
CA VAL A 118 -11.44 -1.97 5.80
C VAL A 118 -11.08 -1.96 7.28
N GLN A 119 -10.37 -3.00 7.72
CA GLN A 119 -9.90 -3.11 9.10
C GLN A 119 -8.37 -3.02 9.15
N VAL A 120 -7.84 -2.04 9.87
CA VAL A 120 -6.41 -1.96 10.16
C VAL A 120 -6.07 -2.98 11.24
N ASP A 121 -5.24 -3.96 10.89
CA ASP A 121 -4.81 -5.02 11.80
C ASP A 121 -3.66 -4.54 12.68
N ASN A 122 -2.68 -3.86 12.09
CA ASN A 122 -1.48 -3.38 12.78
C ASN A 122 -0.89 -2.14 12.10
N TYR A 123 -0.24 -1.30 12.89
CA TYR A 123 0.72 -0.31 12.38
C TYR A 123 2.13 -0.85 12.53
N PHE A 124 3.07 -0.36 11.73
CA PHE A 124 4.45 -0.80 11.84
C PHE A 124 5.45 0.32 11.57
N LYS A 125 6.59 0.25 12.26
CA LYS A 125 7.82 0.98 11.97
C LYS A 125 8.76 0.05 11.22
N LEU A 126 9.21 0.47 10.05
CA LEU A 126 10.03 -0.32 9.15
C LEU A 126 11.43 0.31 9.06
N GLN A 127 12.47 -0.46 9.34
CA GLN A 127 13.85 -0.02 9.10
C GLN A 127 14.08 0.16 7.60
N THR A 128 14.72 1.28 7.22
CA THR A 128 15.05 1.54 5.83
C THR A 128 15.94 0.45 5.22
N CYS A 129 15.84 0.27 3.91
CA CYS A 129 16.68 -0.62 3.11
C CYS A 129 16.80 -0.08 1.68
N ALA A 130 17.72 -0.63 0.88
CA ALA A 130 18.00 -0.12 -0.46
C ALA A 130 16.76 -0.17 -1.37
N SER A 131 15.93 -1.21 -1.26
CA SER A 131 14.67 -1.29 -2.01
C SER A 131 13.70 -0.15 -1.68
N LEU A 132 13.58 0.24 -0.41
CA LEU A 132 12.70 1.33 0.03
C LEU A 132 13.23 2.70 -0.42
N GLU A 133 14.52 2.95 -0.22
CA GLU A 133 15.15 4.21 -0.62
C GLU A 133 15.06 4.42 -2.13
N LYS A 134 15.31 3.36 -2.91
CA LYS A 134 15.15 3.38 -4.37
C LYS A 134 13.70 3.66 -4.77
N ALA A 135 12.74 2.98 -4.14
CA ALA A 135 11.33 3.14 -4.47
C ALA A 135 10.81 4.56 -4.17
N PHE A 136 11.15 5.12 -3.00
CA PHE A 136 10.73 6.47 -2.62
C PHE A 136 11.61 7.60 -3.15
N SER A 137 12.78 7.26 -3.72
CA SER A 137 13.82 8.21 -4.13
C SER A 137 14.19 9.20 -3.00
N LEU A 138 14.34 8.67 -1.78
CA LEU A 138 14.76 9.43 -0.60
C LEU A 138 15.45 8.51 0.42
N SER A 139 16.23 9.10 1.33
CA SER A 139 16.78 8.39 2.48
C SER A 139 16.13 8.87 3.77
N THR A 140 15.85 7.93 4.66
CA THR A 140 15.33 8.11 6.03
C THR A 140 15.76 6.92 6.86
N VAL A 141 15.80 7.04 8.19
CA VAL A 141 16.12 5.89 9.06
C VAL A 141 14.96 4.89 9.11
N PHE A 142 13.73 5.40 9.13
CA PHE A 142 12.51 4.59 9.24
C PHE A 142 11.42 5.07 8.30
N PHE A 143 10.67 4.10 7.81
CA PHE A 143 9.36 4.29 7.19
C PHE A 143 8.27 3.79 8.14
N TYR A 144 7.04 4.28 7.93
CA TYR A 144 5.88 3.82 8.68
C TYR A 144 4.80 3.37 7.71
N GLY A 145 4.02 2.41 8.16
CA GLY A 145 2.95 1.86 7.37
C GLY A 145 1.89 1.18 8.23
N ARG A 146 0.92 0.60 7.54
CA ARG A 146 -0.13 -0.21 8.16
C ARG A 146 -0.39 -1.48 7.38
N ALA A 147 -0.82 -2.48 8.10
CA ALA A 147 -1.26 -3.77 7.59
C ALA A 147 -2.78 -3.84 7.79
N THR A 148 -3.49 -4.14 6.71
CA THR A 148 -4.94 -3.99 6.64
C THR A 148 -5.53 -5.24 6.02
N THR A 149 -6.66 -5.70 6.57
CA THR A 149 -7.50 -6.71 5.93
C THR A 149 -8.72 -6.01 5.35
N ILE A 150 -8.92 -6.12 4.04
CA ILE A 150 -10.14 -5.70 3.38
C ILE A 150 -11.06 -6.93 3.30
N SER A 151 -12.14 -6.89 4.05
CA SER A 151 -13.13 -7.97 4.12
C SER A 151 -14.11 -7.83 2.95
N CYS A 152 -13.99 -8.71 1.95
CA CYS A 152 -14.94 -8.86 0.84
C CYS A 152 -15.54 -10.28 0.88
N LYS A 153 -15.86 -10.89 -0.27
CA LYS A 153 -16.16 -12.34 -0.40
C LYS A 153 -15.04 -13.24 0.12
N ALA A 154 -13.80 -12.79 -0.01
CA ALA A 154 -12.62 -13.36 0.62
C ALA A 154 -11.74 -12.22 1.15
N PRO A 155 -10.95 -12.45 2.22
CA PRO A 155 -10.09 -11.43 2.78
C PRO A 155 -8.95 -11.08 1.82
N ILE A 156 -8.75 -9.78 1.60
CA ILE A 156 -7.61 -9.24 0.87
C ILE A 156 -6.65 -8.65 1.90
N LYS A 157 -5.40 -9.11 1.87
CA LYS A 157 -4.35 -8.62 2.77
C LYS A 157 -3.58 -7.51 2.08
N VAL A 158 -3.39 -6.40 2.77
CA VAL A 158 -2.70 -5.23 2.24
C VAL A 158 -1.64 -4.75 3.23
N ALA A 159 -0.46 -4.41 2.73
CA ALA A 159 0.52 -3.62 3.47
C ALA A 159 0.78 -2.31 2.70
N GLU A 160 0.64 -1.19 3.39
CA GLU A 160 0.76 0.15 2.83
C GLU A 160 1.88 0.87 3.58
N ILE A 161 2.94 1.28 2.87
CA ILE A 161 4.09 2.00 3.42
C ILE A 161 4.03 3.43 2.87
N ILE A 162 4.07 4.43 3.74
CA ILE A 162 3.84 5.83 3.35
C ILE A 162 5.16 6.60 3.30
N ARG A 163 5.24 7.52 2.33
CA ARG A 163 6.35 8.47 2.23
C ARG A 163 6.41 9.35 3.49
N PRO A 164 7.60 9.61 4.06
CA PRO A 164 7.79 10.66 5.05
C PRO A 164 7.21 12.01 4.58
N GLN A 165 6.30 12.60 5.34
CA GLN A 165 5.81 13.95 5.08
C GLN A 165 6.69 14.98 5.80
N GLY A 166 6.80 16.20 5.26
CA GLY A 166 7.60 17.28 5.85
C GLY A 166 9.12 17.16 5.62
N VAL A 167 9.59 16.14 4.91
CA VAL A 167 10.96 16.10 4.40
C VAL A 167 11.03 17.06 3.20
N LYS A 168 11.68 18.21 3.40
CA LYS A 168 11.97 19.15 2.32
C LYS A 168 12.71 18.39 1.21
N HIS A 169 12.25 18.50 -0.03
CA HIS A 169 13.10 18.15 -1.16
C HIS A 169 14.32 19.07 -1.05
N GLY A 170 15.53 18.49 -1.09
CA GLY A 170 16.73 19.27 -1.27
C GLY A 170 16.51 20.15 -2.50
N GLU A 171 16.47 21.46 -2.27
CA GLU A 171 16.88 22.39 -3.30
C GLU A 171 18.29 21.97 -3.73
N SER A 172 18.48 21.99 -5.04
CA SER A 172 19.63 21.47 -5.78
C SER A 172 20.98 21.85 -5.21
#